data_AF-A0A737B507-F1
#
_entry.id   AF-A0A737B507-F1
#
_cell.length_a   1.000
_cell.length_b   1.000
_cell.length_c   1.000
_cell.angle_alpha   90.00
_cell.angle_beta   90.00
_cell.angle_gamma   90.00
#
_symmetry.space_group_name_H-M   'P 1'
#
loop_
_entity.id
_entity.type
_entity.pdbx_description
1 polymer ?
#
loop_
_entity_poly.entity_id
_entity_poly.type
_entity_poly.pdbx_seq_one_letter_code
_entity_poly.pdbx_strand_id
1 'polypeptide(L)' 'MSNKEKLIELYSETQTLGYNLELESYAKYPLSALYPGKKVEELEEEQIIDLITAVVTNLTGQVC' A
#
# COMPACT_ATOMS: atom_id res chain seq x y z
N MET A 1 -11.73 16.84 -0.63
CA MET A 1 -10.96 15.60 -0.75
C MET A 1 -11.93 14.44 -0.84
N SER A 2 -11.92 13.75 -1.97
CA SER A 2 -12.71 12.55 -2.29
C SER A 2 -12.25 11.35 -1.45
N ASN A 3 -13.05 10.28 -1.45
CA ASN A 3 -12.69 9.03 -0.77
C ASN A 3 -11.45 8.40 -1.43
N LYS A 4 -11.41 8.31 -2.75
CA LYS A 4 -10.22 7.87 -3.50
C LYS A 4 -8.95 8.63 -3.12
N GLU A 5 -8.99 9.96 -3.00
CA GLU A 5 -7.82 10.76 -2.58
C GLU A 5 -7.35 10.39 -1.16
N LYS A 6 -8.28 10.19 -0.21
CA LYS A 6 -7.95 9.73 1.15
C LYS A 6 -7.33 8.33 1.16
N LEU A 7 -7.79 7.45 0.28
CA LEU A 7 -7.23 6.09 0.17
C LEU A 7 -5.82 6.11 -0.41
N ILE A 8 -5.55 6.96 -1.42
CA ILE A 8 -4.20 7.16 -1.96
C ILE A 8 -3.27 7.73 -0.89
N GLU A 9 -3.73 8.71 -0.12
CA GLU A 9 -2.99 9.27 1.02
C GLU A 9 -2.68 8.19 2.06
N LEU A 10 -3.67 7.40 2.47
CA LEU A 10 -3.49 6.29 3.42
C LEU A 10 -2.50 5.25 2.89
N TYR A 11 -2.56 4.91 1.60
CA TYR A 11 -1.57 4.05 0.97
C TYR A 11 -0.16 4.66 1.06
N SER A 12 0.00 5.95 0.79
CA SER A 12 1.29 6.64 0.96
C SER A 12 1.81 6.56 2.40
N GLU A 13 0.94 6.73 3.39
CA GLU A 13 1.30 6.57 4.81
C GLU A 13 1.80 5.15 5.13
N THR A 14 1.23 4.11 4.52
CA THR A 14 1.76 2.74 4.70
C THR A 14 3.17 2.57 4.13
N GLN A 15 3.53 3.28 3.06
CA GLN A 15 4.88 3.29 2.51
C GLN A 15 5.86 4.00 3.45
N THR A 16 5.47 5.15 4.00
CA THR A 16 6.23 5.88 5.02
C THR A 16 6.48 5.03 6.26
N LEU A 17 5.45 4.30 6.73
CA LEU A 17 5.58 3.36 7.84
C LEU A 17 6.59 2.26 7.52
N GLY A 18 6.49 1.64 6.33
CA GLY A 18 7.46 0.64 5.89
C GLY A 18 8.89 1.15 5.87
N TYR A 19 9.12 2.38 5.38
CA TYR A 19 10.44 3.02 5.43
C TYR A 19 10.95 3.19 6.87
N ASN A 20 10.12 3.71 7.78
CA ASN A 20 10.50 3.95 9.18
C ASN A 20 10.76 2.65 9.96
N LEU A 21 10.19 1.53 9.53
CA LEU A 21 10.43 0.19 10.09
C LEU A 21 11.61 -0.55 9.43
N GLU A 22 12.32 0.07 8.47
CA GLU A 22 13.34 -0.60 7.65
C GLU A 22 12.78 -1.78 6.80
N LEU A 23 11.49 -1.73 6.46
CA LEU A 23 10.72 -2.73 5.71
C LEU A 23 10.16 -2.19 4.39
N GLU A 24 10.83 -1.21 3.79
CA GLU A 24 10.38 -0.52 2.58
C GLU A 24 10.07 -1.47 1.41
N SER A 25 10.87 -2.53 1.25
CA SER A 25 10.65 -3.55 0.21
C SER A 25 9.30 -4.28 0.40
N TYR A 26 8.92 -4.57 1.63
CA TYR A 26 7.65 -5.23 1.97
C TYR A 26 6.45 -4.28 1.82
N ALA A 27 6.66 -2.98 2.02
CA ALA A 27 5.63 -1.99 1.74
C ALA A 27 5.39 -1.78 0.24
N LYS A 28 6.45 -1.80 -0.58
CA LYS A 28 6.35 -1.56 -2.03
C LYS A 28 5.92 -2.76 -2.84
N TYR A 29 6.27 -3.97 -2.39
CA TYR A 29 6.03 -5.22 -3.12
C TYR A 29 4.56 -5.48 -3.49
N PRO A 30 3.56 -5.24 -2.62
CA PRO A 30 2.17 -5.56 -2.93
C PRO A 30 1.61 -4.86 -4.17
N LEU A 31 2.03 -3.63 -4.49
CA LEU A 31 1.55 -2.93 -5.67
C LEU A 31 1.96 -3.65 -6.96
N SER A 32 3.25 -4.01 -7.07
CA SER A 32 3.75 -4.71 -8.25
C SER A 32 3.27 -6.16 -8.34
N ALA A 33 2.98 -6.80 -7.21
CA ALA A 33 2.46 -8.16 -7.16
C ALA A 33 0.97 -8.25 -7.55
N LEU A 34 0.13 -7.36 -7.01
CA LEU A 34 -1.33 -7.40 -7.23
C LEU A 34 -1.75 -6.66 -8.51
N TYR A 35 -1.06 -5.57 -8.85
CA TYR A 35 -1.43 -4.68 -9.95
C TYR A 35 -0.21 -4.36 -10.84
N PRO A 36 0.35 -5.37 -11.53
CA PRO A 36 1.58 -5.21 -12.29
C PRO A 36 1.46 -4.11 -13.36
N GLY A 37 2.41 -3.17 -13.34
CA GLY A 37 2.49 -2.07 -14.29
C GLY A 37 1.51 -0.91 -14.05
N LYS A 38 0.68 -0.98 -13.00
CA LYS A 38 -0.24 0.10 -12.63
C LYS A 38 0.34 0.99 -11.54
N LYS A 39 -0.04 2.26 -11.57
CA LYS A 39 0.11 3.20 -10.47
C LYS A 39 -1.13 3.21 -9.58
N VAL A 40 -0.99 3.67 -8.34
CA VAL A 40 -2.10 3.68 -7.37
C VAL A 40 -3.26 4.59 -7.82
N GLU A 41 -2.97 5.66 -8.56
CA GLU A 41 -3.97 6.59 -9.09
C GLU A 41 -4.88 5.95 -10.16
N GLU A 42 -4.37 4.89 -10.83
CA GLU A 42 -5.06 4.12 -11.86
C GLU A 42 -5.95 3.01 -11.26
N LEU A 43 -5.97 2.85 -9.94
CA LEU A 43 -6.76 1.84 -9.24
C LEU A 43 -8.13 2.40 -8.82
N GLU A 44 -9.12 1.52 -8.77
CA GLU A 44 -10.43 1.81 -8.17
C GLU A 44 -10.35 1.81 -6.63
N GLU A 45 -11.30 2.46 -5.95
CA GLU A 45 -11.28 2.59 -4.49
C GLU A 45 -11.14 1.24 -3.77
N GLU A 46 -11.89 0.22 -4.22
CA GLU A 46 -11.83 -1.14 -3.67
C GLU A 46 -10.46 -1.80 -3.87
N GLN A 47 -9.82 -1.57 -5.01
CA GLN A 47 -8.46 -2.07 -5.29
C GLN A 47 -7.41 -1.39 -4.40
N ILE A 48 -7.61 -0.12 -4.06
CA ILE A 48 -6.71 0.59 -3.13
C ILE A 48 -6.88 0.03 -1.71
N ILE A 49 -8.10 -0.33 -1.30
CA ILE A 49 -8.36 -0.99 -0.02
C ILE A 49 -7.62 -2.33 0.04
N ASP A 50 -7.79 -3.19 -0.97
CA ASP A 50 -7.09 -4.49 -1.05
C ASP A 50 -5.57 -4.31 -0.98
N LEU A 51 -5.04 -3.32 -1.70
CA LEU A 51 -3.63 -2.98 -1.70
C LEU A 51 -3.13 -2.59 -0.29
N ILE A 52 -3.83 -1.68 0.39
CA ILE A 52 -3.49 -1.25 1.75
C ILE A 52 -3.51 -2.43 2.71
N THR A 53 -4.54 -3.28 2.65
CA THR A 53 -4.63 -4.48 3.48
C THR A 53 -3.46 -5.43 3.25
N ALA A 54 -3.06 -5.63 1.99
CA ALA A 54 -1.91 -6.46 1.65
C ALA A 54 -0.60 -5.86 2.17
N VAL A 55 -0.39 -4.54 2.04
CA VAL A 55 0.78 -3.84 2.60
C VAL A 55 0.86 -3.98 4.11
N VAL A 56 -0.24 -3.68 4.82
CA VAL A 56 -0.28 -3.78 6.28
C VAL A 56 -0.01 -5.23 6.71
N THR A 57 -0.65 -6.21 6.07
CA THR A 57 -0.44 -7.63 6.37
C THR A 57 1.03 -8.02 6.17
N ASN A 58 1.63 -7.62 5.06
CA ASN A 58 3.01 -7.94 4.73
C ASN A 58 3.98 -7.32 5.74
N LEU A 59 3.78 -6.05 6.11
CA LEU A 59 4.57 -5.38 7.15
C LEU A 59 4.40 -6.07 8.51
N THR A 60 3.17 -6.37 8.93
CA THR A 60 2.91 -7.03 10.21
C THR A 60 3.56 -8.42 10.30
N GLY A 61 3.58 -9.17 9.20
CA GLY A 61 4.21 -10.50 9.15
C GLY A 61 5.74 -10.48 9.20
N GLN A 62 6.39 -9.31 9.12
CA GLN A 62 7.84 -9.18 9.30
C GLN A 62 8.23 -8.72 10.71
N VAL A 63 7.31 -8.07 11.43
CA VAL A 63 7.56 -7.54 12.78
C VAL A 63 7.04 -8.46 13.89
N CYS A 64 6.22 -9.46 13.57
CA CYS A 64 5.63 -10.43 14.49
C CYS A 64 6.07 -11.85 14.11
#